data_AF-A0A3R9RZK9-F1
#
_entry.id   AF-A0A3R9RZK9-F1
#
_cell.length_a   1.000
_cell.length_b   1.000
_cell.length_c   1.000
_cell.angle_alpha   90.00
_cell.angle_beta   90.00
_cell.angle_gamma   90.00
#
_symmetry.space_group_name_H-M   'P 1'
#
loop_
_entity.id
_entity.type
_entity.pdbx_description
1 polymer ?
#
loop_
_entity_poly.entity_id
_entity_poly.type
_entity_poly.pdbx_seq_one_letter_code
_entity_poly.pdbx_strand_id
1 'polypeptide(L)'
;ASERSVEEIQEIIGADRLIFQDLEDLKNAVRTSKVPTLTEFDCSVFDGIYVTGGIDADYLNNLEQKRNDSAKKKKDGYIDVNIDAASVDLTGIKEE
;
A
#
# COMPACT_ATOMS: atom_id res chain seq x y z
N ALA A 1 7.43 -1.44 3.85
CA ALA A 1 8.84 -1.58 3.42
C ALA A 1 9.59 -0.25 3.53
N SER A 2 9.01 0.76 4.16
CA SER A 2 9.75 1.88 4.73
C SER A 2 10.65 1.34 5.84
N GLU A 3 11.87 1.86 5.96
CA GLU A 3 12.87 1.50 6.98
C GLU A 3 13.78 0.29 6.71
N ARG A 4 13.92 -0.14 5.45
CA ARG A 4 14.96 -1.12 5.11
C ARG A 4 16.09 -0.49 4.31
N SER A 5 17.33 -0.84 4.65
CA SER A 5 18.48 -0.47 3.82
C SER A 5 18.47 -1.23 2.50
N VAL A 6 19.26 -0.76 1.52
CA VAL A 6 19.39 -1.42 0.22
C VAL A 6 19.89 -2.86 0.39
N GLU A 7 20.80 -3.08 1.34
CA GLU A 7 21.35 -4.38 1.70
C GLU A 7 20.27 -5.32 2.27
N GLU A 8 19.44 -4.83 3.18
CA GLU A 8 18.33 -5.63 3.74
C GLU A 8 17.30 -5.99 2.67
N ILE A 9 17.02 -5.08 1.74
CA ILE A 9 16.12 -5.37 0.61
C ILE A 9 16.76 -6.41 -0.31
N GLN A 10 18.07 -6.29 -0.60
CA GLN A 10 18.82 -7.23 -1.42
C GLN A 10 18.78 -8.65 -0.83
N GLU A 11 18.99 -8.77 0.48
CA GLU A 11 18.93 -10.05 1.19
C GLU A 11 17.51 -10.66 1.16
N ILE A 12 16.48 -9.85 1.42
CA ILE A 12 15.07 -10.32 1.41
C ILE A 12 14.66 -10.87 0.04
N ILE A 13 15.09 -10.23 -1.04
CA ILE A 13 14.74 -10.66 -2.39
C ILE A 13 15.69 -11.73 -2.95
N GLY A 14 16.82 -11.99 -2.27
CA GLY A 14 17.82 -12.98 -2.67
C GLY A 14 18.61 -12.60 -3.93
N ALA A 15 18.84 -11.31 -4.16
CA ALA A 15 19.59 -10.83 -5.32
C ALA A 15 21.10 -10.76 -5.05
N ASP A 16 21.93 -11.07 -6.05
CA ASP A 16 23.39 -10.94 -5.95
C ASP A 16 23.83 -9.46 -5.84
N ARG A 17 23.07 -8.55 -6.44
CA ARG A 17 23.24 -7.10 -6.35
C ARG A 17 21.90 -6.39 -6.50
N LEU A 18 21.71 -5.31 -5.74
CA LEU A 18 20.60 -4.38 -5.89
C LEU A 18 21.12 -2.96 -6.07
N ILE A 19 20.58 -2.23 -7.03
CA ILE A 19 20.93 -0.83 -7.30
C ILE A 19 19.62 -0.05 -7.47
N PHE A 20 19.49 1.06 -6.76
CA PHE A 20 18.41 2.05 -6.95
C PHE A 20 18.92 3.23 -7.77
N GLN A 21 18.04 3.81 -8.60
CA GLN A 21 18.34 5.05 -9.32
C GLN A 21 18.25 6.25 -8.38
N ASP A 22 19.13 7.24 -8.55
CA ASP A 22 19.05 8.50 -7.84
C ASP A 22 17.80 9.30 -8.23
N LEU A 23 17.15 9.90 -7.24
CA LEU A 23 15.91 10.67 -7.44
C LEU A 23 16.15 11.89 -8.34
N GLU A 24 17.32 12.54 -8.22
CA GLU A 24 17.69 13.68 -9.06
C GLU A 24 17.92 13.26 -10.52
N ASP A 25 18.51 12.09 -10.75
CA ASP A 25 18.67 11.54 -12.09
C ASP A 25 17.33 11.19 -12.73
N LEU A 26 16.39 10.66 -11.94
CA LEU A 26 15.02 10.43 -12.40
C LEU A 26 14.33 11.74 -12.80
N LYS A 27 14.43 12.79 -11.97
CA LYS A 27 13.88 14.13 -12.28
C LYS A 27 14.50 14.70 -13.56
N ASN A 28 15.81 14.57 -13.73
CA ASN A 28 16.52 15.06 -14.91
C ASN A 28 16.17 14.26 -16.17
N ALA A 29 15.98 12.94 -16.07
CA ALA A 29 15.57 12.09 -17.18
C ALA A 29 14.15 12.42 -17.67
N VAL A 30 13.23 12.76 -16.76
CA VAL A 30 11.85 13.13 -17.10
C VAL A 30 11.76 14.57 -17.62
N ARG A 31 12.65 15.46 -17.16
CA ARG A 31 12.74 16.84 -17.67
C ARG A 31 12.98 16.86 -19.17
N THR A 32 11.94 17.22 -19.92
CA THR A 32 12.01 17.37 -21.37
C THR A 32 12.22 18.83 -21.74
N SER A 33 13.13 19.10 -22.68
CA SER A 33 13.41 20.47 -23.19
C SER A 33 12.20 21.19 -23.80
N LYS A 34 11.09 20.48 -24.02
CA LYS A 34 9.84 20.99 -24.59
C LYS A 34 8.98 21.74 -23.57
N VAL A 35 9.18 21.51 -22.26
CA VAL A 35 8.42 22.20 -21.19
C VAL A 35 9.40 22.68 -20.12
N PRO A 36 10.16 23.76 -20.39
CA PRO A 36 11.17 24.28 -19.48
C PRO A 36 10.58 24.88 -18.18
N THR A 37 9.28 25.13 -18.14
CA THR A 37 8.56 25.65 -16.96
C THR A 37 8.26 24.57 -15.92
N LEU A 38 8.45 23.28 -16.24
CA LEU A 38 8.21 22.20 -15.30
C LEU A 38 9.45 22.02 -14.40
N THR A 39 9.42 22.67 -13.25
CA THR A 39 10.54 22.70 -12.29
C THR A 39 10.47 21.57 -11.27
N GLU A 40 9.26 21.16 -10.87
CA GLU A 40 9.04 20.19 -9.80
C GLU A 40 8.08 19.09 -10.24
N PHE A 41 8.26 17.90 -9.66
CA PHE A 41 7.42 16.73 -9.85
C PHE A 41 6.89 16.29 -8.49
N ASP A 42 5.71 15.68 -8.47
CA ASP A 42 5.26 14.97 -7.28
C ASP A 42 6.13 13.71 -7.11
N CYS A 43 7.05 13.76 -6.15
CA CYS A 43 7.94 12.68 -5.77
C CYS A 43 7.61 12.14 -4.38
N SER A 44 6.38 12.36 -3.90
CA SER A 44 5.93 12.10 -2.53
C SER A 44 6.18 10.67 -2.04
N VAL A 45 6.13 9.69 -2.94
CA VAL A 45 6.42 8.28 -2.64
C VAL A 45 7.92 7.98 -2.45
N PHE A 46 8.80 8.86 -2.89
CA PHE A 46 10.26 8.74 -2.80
C PHE A 46 10.85 9.65 -1.72
N ASP A 47 10.37 10.89 -1.59
CA ASP A 47 10.90 11.88 -0.65
C ASP A 47 9.99 12.13 0.57
N GLY A 48 8.77 11.57 0.57
CA GLY A 48 7.78 11.78 1.63
C GLY A 48 7.12 13.16 1.59
N ILE A 49 7.36 13.99 0.58
CA ILE A 49 6.85 15.35 0.47
C ILE A 49 5.59 15.36 -0.39
N TYR A 50 4.43 15.42 0.27
CA TYR A 50 3.13 15.52 -0.41
C TYR A 50 2.79 16.97 -0.74
N VAL A 51 2.80 17.30 -2.04
CA VAL A 51 2.63 18.68 -2.55
C VAL A 51 1.23 19.25 -2.23
N THR A 52 0.22 18.40 -2.06
CA THR A 52 -1.16 18.81 -1.77
C THR A 52 -1.36 19.35 -0.35
N GLY A 53 -0.40 19.15 0.55
CA GLY A 53 -0.55 19.46 1.98
C GLY A 53 -1.60 18.58 2.67
N GLY A 54 -1.51 18.46 4.00
CA GLY A 54 -2.52 17.74 4.81
C GLY A 54 -2.42 16.21 4.75
N ILE A 55 -1.35 15.66 4.17
CA ILE A 55 -1.01 14.24 4.32
C ILE A 55 0.00 14.15 5.46
N ASP A 56 -0.50 13.76 6.62
CA ASP A 56 0.27 13.49 7.83
C ASP A 56 0.28 11.99 8.16
N ALA A 57 1.07 11.61 9.17
CA ALA A 57 1.13 10.22 9.62
C ALA A 57 -0.25 9.71 10.07
N ASP A 58 -1.08 10.57 10.67
CA ASP A 58 -2.41 10.21 11.15
C ASP A 58 -3.38 9.90 10.00
N TYR A 59 -3.32 10.65 8.91
CA TYR A 59 -4.07 10.40 7.69
C TYR A 59 -3.69 9.04 7.07
N LEU A 60 -2.38 8.75 6.98
CA LEU A 60 -1.89 7.48 6.46
C LEU A 60 -2.31 6.29 7.36
N ASN A 61 -2.24 6.45 8.68
CA ASN A 61 -2.71 5.46 9.65
C ASN A 61 -4.22 5.18 9.52
N ASN A 62 -5.03 6.23 9.35
CA ASN A 62 -6.47 6.09 9.15
C ASN A 62 -6.78 5.33 7.84
N LEU A 63 -6.03 5.60 6.78
CA LEU A 63 -6.17 4.90 5.51
C LEU A 63 -5.79 3.42 5.63
N GLU A 64 -4.73 3.10 6.37
CA GLU A 64 -4.33 1.72 6.66
C GLU A 64 -5.42 0.97 7.45
N GLN A 65 -5.97 1.59 8.49
CA GLN A 65 -7.07 0.99 9.26
C GLN A 65 -8.29 0.69 8.39
N LYS A 66 -8.71 1.65 7.54
CA LYS A 66 -9.80 1.43 6.57
C LYS A 66 -9.53 0.27 5.62
N ARG A 67 -8.27 0.10 5.17
CA ARG A 67 -7.87 -1.04 4.32
C ARG A 67 -7.95 -2.36 5.07
N ASN A 68 -7.52 -2.40 6.33
CA ASN A 68 -7.61 -3.59 7.18
C ASN A 68 -9.07 -4.01 7.41
N ASP A 69 -9.96 -3.06 7.69
CA ASP A 69 -11.40 -3.33 7.85
C ASP A 69 -12.04 -3.82 6.56
N SER A 70 -11.65 -3.26 5.41
CA SER A 70 -12.11 -3.71 4.10
C SER A 70 -11.62 -5.12 3.76
N ALA A 71 -10.38 -5.46 4.14
CA ALA A 71 -9.80 -6.79 3.93
C ALA A 71 -10.47 -7.83 4.83
N LYS A 72 -10.82 -7.48 6.08
CA LYS A 72 -11.62 -8.34 6.98
C LYS A 72 -13.00 -8.60 6.40
N LYS A 73 -13.74 -7.56 5.97
CA LYS A 73 -15.03 -7.72 5.29
C LYS A 73 -14.98 -8.58 4.03
N LYS A 74 -13.84 -8.62 3.32
CA LYS A 74 -13.66 -9.48 2.15
C LYS A 74 -13.30 -10.93 2.51
N LYS A 75 -12.69 -11.17 3.68
CA LYS A 75 -12.48 -12.52 4.25
C LYS A 75 -13.76 -13.07 4.87
N ASP A 76 -14.55 -12.20 5.49
CA ASP A 76 -15.85 -12.50 6.06
C ASP A 76 -16.93 -12.42 4.96
N GLY A 77 -16.76 -13.23 3.90
CA GLY A 77 -17.81 -13.49 2.91
C GLY A 77 -19.05 -14.19 3.48
N TYR A 78 -19.26 -14.14 4.80
CA TYR A 78 -20.54 -14.40 5.42
C TYR A 78 -21.37 -13.13 5.27
N ILE A 79 -22.37 -13.22 4.41
CA ILE A 79 -23.49 -12.29 4.41
C ILE A 79 -24.10 -12.43 5.82
N ASP A 80 -23.99 -11.40 6.65
CA ASP A 80 -24.82 -11.25 7.84
C ASP A 80 -26.26 -11.03 7.36
N VAL A 81 -26.92 -12.13 6.98
CA VAL A 81 -28.37 -12.18 6.94
C VAL A 81 -28.78 -12.20 8.41
N ASN A 82 -29.36 -11.10 8.89
CA ASN A 82 -30.14 -11.12 10.13
C ASN A 82 -31.23 -12.20 9.98
N ILE A 83 -30.90 -13.44 10.37
CA ILE A 83 -31.85 -14.52 10.60
C ILE A 83 -32.17 -14.45 12.09
N ASP A 84 -32.89 -13.39 12.46
CA ASP A 84 -33.62 -13.40 13.69
C ASP A 84 -34.71 -14.48 13.55
N ALA A 85 -34.59 -15.52 14.37
CA ALA A 85 -35.60 -16.55 14.66
C ALA A 85 -35.83 -17.67 13.62
N ALA A 86 -34.93 -18.65 13.59
CA ALA A 86 -35.32 -20.06 13.70
C ALA A 86 -34.10 -20.94 14.00
N SER A 87 -34.12 -21.56 15.16
CA SER A 87 -33.25 -22.65 15.58
C SER A 87 -33.17 -23.75 14.52
N VAL A 88 -31.98 -24.04 14.00
CA VAL A 88 -31.69 -25.32 13.33
C VAL A 88 -30.36 -25.85 13.86
N ASP A 89 -30.47 -26.83 14.75
CA ASP A 89 -29.39 -27.70 15.19
C ASP A 89 -28.86 -28.48 13.98
N LEU A 90 -27.54 -28.49 13.79
CA LEU A 90 -26.88 -29.30 12.77
C LEU A 90 -25.71 -30.05 13.39
N THR A 91 -26.07 -31.02 14.23
CA THR A 91 -25.22 -32.18 14.46
C THR A 91 -25.01 -32.92 13.14
N GLY A 92 -23.86 -32.68 12.53
CA GLY A 92 -23.19 -33.61 11.64
C GLY A 92 -23.59 -33.56 10.17
N ILE A 93 -22.75 -32.92 9.36
CA ILE A 93 -22.36 -33.47 8.05
C ILE A 93 -20.86 -33.17 7.88
N LYS A 94 -20.04 -34.23 7.87
CA LYS A 94 -18.66 -34.17 7.36
C LYS A 94 -18.75 -34.30 5.84
N GLU A 95 -18.13 -33.38 5.11
CA GLU A 95 -17.94 -33.52 3.66
C GLU A 95 -16.92 -34.65 3.40
N GLU A 96 -17.22 -35.51 2.43
CA GLU A 96 -16.26 -36.45 1.81
C GLU A 96 -15.21 -35.70 0.99
#